data_AF-A0A480AK57-F1
#
_entry.id   AF-A0A480AK57-F1
#
_cell.length_a   1.000
_cell.length_b   1.000
_cell.length_c   1.000
_cell.angle_alpha   90.00
_cell.angle_beta   90.00
_cell.angle_gamma   90.00
#
_symmetry.space_group_name_H-M   'P 1'
#
loop_
_entity.id
_entity.type
_entity.pdbx_description
1 polymer ?
#
loop_
_entity_poly.entity_id
_entity_poly.type
_entity_poly.pdbx_seq_one_letter_code
_entity_poly.pdbx_strand_id
1 'polypeptide(L)'
;MQLFYVVILRWEKLYFNPFPTRQELEALASVVGVNADRLIEMLPSGGMTMKLRPIRLCAACYAEVPCHRVEWQLKDKIRCDGYAGQRHRHNLRLLIKCTNCETPFPIPADWVQGECSHCFLPFATMAKRQKRD
;
A
#
# COMPACT_ATOMS: atom_id res chain seq x y z
N MET A 1 -12.17 -1.96 -25.17
CA MET A 1 -12.17 -0.90 -24.13
C MET A 1 -12.55 -1.42 -22.74
N GLN A 2 -13.45 -2.40 -22.60
CA GLN A 2 -13.96 -2.89 -21.31
C GLN A 2 -12.94 -3.69 -20.46
N LEU A 3 -11.98 -4.37 -21.09
CA LEU A 3 -10.92 -5.11 -20.39
C LEU A 3 -9.87 -4.20 -19.71
N PHE A 4 -9.62 -3.01 -20.27
CA PHE A 4 -8.60 -2.08 -19.76
C PHE A 4 -8.97 -1.49 -18.40
N TYR A 5 -10.23 -1.08 -18.22
CA TYR A 5 -10.71 -0.51 -16.97
C TYR A 5 -10.61 -1.49 -15.80
N VAL A 6 -10.88 -2.78 -16.07
CA VAL A 6 -10.77 -3.84 -15.07
C VAL A 6 -9.31 -4.03 -14.61
N VAL A 7 -8.35 -3.98 -15.53
CA VAL A 7 -6.92 -4.10 -15.20
C VAL A 7 -6.46 -2.91 -14.35
N ILE A 8 -6.80 -1.67 -14.74
CA ILE A 8 -6.42 -0.46 -13.99
C ILE A 8 -7.01 -0.47 -12.57
N LEU A 9 -8.30 -0.77 -12.44
CA LEU A 9 -8.95 -0.87 -11.11
C LEU A 9 -8.31 -1.92 -10.22
N ARG A 10 -7.87 -3.05 -10.80
CA ARG A 10 -7.16 -4.09 -10.04
C ARG A 10 -5.83 -3.59 -9.53
N TRP A 11 -5.12 -2.77 -10.29
CA TRP A 11 -3.87 -2.13 -9.88
C TRP A 11 -4.08 -1.11 -8.77
N GLU A 12 -5.02 -0.18 -8.92
CA GLU A 12 -5.32 0.85 -7.91
C GLU A 12 -5.73 0.25 -6.57
N LYS A 13 -6.47 -0.85 -6.62
CA LYS A 13 -7.02 -1.52 -5.44
C LYS A 13 -6.20 -2.74 -4.99
N LEU A 14 -5.09 -3.04 -5.64
CA LEU A 14 -4.20 -4.19 -5.38
C LEU A 14 -4.89 -5.57 -5.47
N TYR A 15 -5.93 -5.73 -6.30
CA TYR A 15 -6.63 -7.01 -6.55
C TYR A 15 -5.87 -7.87 -7.59
N PHE A 16 -4.76 -8.47 -7.15
CA PHE A 16 -3.89 -9.31 -7.99
C PHE A 16 -4.19 -10.82 -7.87
N ASN A 17 -5.38 -11.24 -7.45
CA ASN A 17 -5.75 -12.66 -7.40
C ASN A 17 -6.94 -12.94 -8.36
N PRO A 18 -6.78 -13.79 -9.41
CA PRO A 18 -5.51 -14.41 -9.85
C PRO A 18 -4.49 -13.36 -10.30
N PHE A 19 -3.20 -13.68 -10.32
CA PHE A 19 -2.20 -12.72 -10.80
C PHE A 19 -2.45 -12.35 -12.28
N PRO A 20 -2.19 -11.09 -12.68
CA PRO A 20 -2.30 -10.71 -14.09
C PRO A 20 -1.38 -11.56 -14.95
N THR A 21 -1.85 -11.94 -16.13
CA THR A 21 -1.04 -12.62 -17.14
C THR A 21 -0.03 -11.66 -17.77
N ARG A 22 1.02 -12.20 -18.38
CA ARG A 22 2.00 -11.41 -19.14
C ARG A 22 1.34 -10.50 -20.19
N GLN A 23 0.34 -11.03 -20.91
CA GLN A 23 -0.39 -10.29 -21.94
C GLN A 23 -1.19 -9.11 -21.35
N GLU A 24 -1.82 -9.29 -20.18
CA GLU A 24 -2.52 -8.19 -19.48
C GLU A 24 -1.54 -7.09 -19.02
N LEU A 25 -0.32 -7.49 -18.61
CA LEU A 25 0.72 -6.54 -18.19
C LEU A 25 1.31 -5.77 -19.38
N GLU A 26 1.48 -6.40 -20.54
CA GLU A 26 1.91 -5.73 -21.77
C GLU A 26 0.86 -4.75 -22.29
N ALA A 27 -0.42 -5.11 -22.22
CA ALA A 27 -1.52 -4.20 -22.53
C ALA A 27 -1.51 -2.97 -21.62
N LEU A 28 -1.29 -3.16 -20.31
CA LEU A 28 -1.16 -2.06 -19.36
C LEU A 28 0.07 -1.20 -19.65
N ALA A 29 1.21 -1.84 -19.91
CA ALA A 29 2.49 -1.17 -20.18
C ALA A 29 2.39 -0.17 -21.32
N SER A 30 1.64 -0.51 -22.38
CA SER A 30 1.41 0.37 -23.54
C SER A 30 0.73 1.71 -23.21
N VAL A 31 0.01 1.78 -22.08
CA VAL A 31 -0.76 2.95 -21.67
C VAL A 31 -0.05 3.73 -20.57
N VAL A 32 0.54 3.03 -19.60
CA VAL A 32 1.13 3.66 -18.40
C VAL A 32 2.59 4.06 -18.57
N GLY A 33 3.23 3.67 -19.69
CA GLY A 33 4.64 4.01 -19.96
C GLY A 33 5.64 3.28 -19.07
N VAL A 34 5.23 2.22 -18.36
CA VAL A 34 6.07 1.34 -17.55
C VAL A 34 6.13 -0.01 -18.23
N ASN A 35 7.32 -0.56 -18.48
CA ASN A 35 7.43 -1.85 -19.18
C ASN A 35 6.84 -3.02 -18.35
N ALA A 36 6.47 -4.10 -19.04
CA ALA A 36 5.82 -5.25 -18.41
C ALA A 36 6.69 -5.92 -17.33
N ASP A 37 8.02 -5.96 -17.51
CA ASP A 37 8.93 -6.57 -16.53
C ASP A 37 8.97 -5.79 -15.21
N ARG A 38 8.96 -4.45 -15.27
CA ARG A 38 8.81 -3.58 -14.09
C ARG A 38 7.46 -3.77 -13.41
N LEU A 39 6.39 -3.91 -14.19
CA LEU A 39 5.07 -4.21 -13.62
C LEU A 39 5.08 -5.58 -12.91
N ILE A 40 5.80 -6.58 -13.42
CA ILE A 40 5.97 -7.87 -12.73
C ILE A 40 6.72 -7.70 -11.40
N GLU A 41 7.80 -6.89 -11.37
CA GLU A 41 8.54 -6.60 -10.14
C GLU A 41 7.69 -5.91 -9.06
N MET A 42 6.65 -5.18 -9.47
CA MET A 42 5.72 -4.52 -8.54
C MET A 42 4.65 -5.45 -7.98
N LEU A 43 4.50 -6.67 -8.52
CA LEU A 43 3.56 -7.65 -8.01
C LEU A 43 4.09 -8.25 -6.68
N PRO A 44 3.22 -8.52 -5.69
CA PRO A 44 3.60 -9.29 -4.53
C PRO A 44 4.21 -10.64 -4.93
N SER A 45 5.18 -11.14 -4.16
CA SER A 45 5.77 -12.46 -4.39
C SER A 45 4.70 -13.55 -4.43
N GLY A 46 4.81 -14.48 -5.39
CA GLY A 46 3.80 -15.51 -5.65
C GLY A 46 3.39 -16.28 -4.39
N GLY A 47 2.08 -16.45 -4.19
CA GLY A 47 1.51 -17.15 -3.03
C GLY A 47 1.22 -16.26 -1.80
N MET A 48 1.67 -15.01 -1.79
CA MET A 48 1.31 -14.07 -0.71
C MET A 48 -0.13 -13.58 -0.84
N THR A 49 -0.91 -13.71 0.24
CA THR A 49 -2.25 -13.11 0.30
C THR A 49 -2.15 -11.68 0.80
N MET A 50 -2.76 -10.75 0.06
CA MET A 50 -2.87 -9.34 0.45
C MET A 50 -4.18 -9.11 1.21
N LYS A 51 -4.12 -8.30 2.26
CA LYS A 51 -5.26 -7.73 2.97
C LYS A 51 -5.49 -6.33 2.42
N LEU A 52 -6.48 -6.19 1.55
CA LEU A 52 -6.75 -4.94 0.83
C LEU A 52 -7.40 -3.87 1.70
N ARG A 53 -8.10 -4.29 2.76
CA ARG A 53 -8.69 -3.42 3.78
C ARG A 53 -8.56 -4.06 5.17
N PRO A 54 -8.42 -3.26 6.24
CA PRO A 54 -8.23 -1.81 6.21
C PRO A 54 -6.85 -1.43 5.67
N ILE A 55 -6.71 -0.23 5.10
CA ILE A 55 -5.41 0.24 4.64
C ILE A 55 -4.51 0.49 5.84
N ARG A 56 -3.27 0.01 5.76
CA ARG A 56 -2.30 0.04 6.85
C ARG A 56 -1.22 1.08 6.59
N LEU A 57 -0.74 1.71 7.66
CA LEU A 57 0.26 2.78 7.60
C LEU A 57 1.28 2.64 8.74
N CYS A 58 2.56 2.73 8.41
CA CYS A 58 3.58 3.13 9.37
C CYS A 58 3.87 4.62 9.21
N ALA A 59 3.37 5.44 10.12
CA ALA A 59 3.53 6.90 10.05
C ALA A 59 5.00 7.31 10.20
N ALA A 60 5.78 6.57 10.99
CA ALA A 60 7.22 6.81 11.10
C ALA A 60 7.97 6.52 9.79
N CYS A 61 7.68 5.42 9.10
CA CYS A 61 8.24 5.18 7.77
C CYS A 61 7.79 6.22 6.76
N TYR A 62 6.52 6.63 6.82
CA TYR A 62 5.98 7.64 5.93
C TYR A 62 6.61 9.02 6.15
N ALA A 63 6.97 9.35 7.40
CA ALA A 63 7.70 10.57 7.71
C ALA A 63 9.12 10.59 7.14
N GLU A 64 9.74 9.42 6.95
CA GLU A 64 11.08 9.30 6.36
C GLU A 64 11.03 9.33 4.84
N VAL A 65 10.09 8.58 4.25
CA VAL A 65 9.84 8.52 2.82
C VAL A 65 8.33 8.53 2.63
N PRO A 66 7.74 9.60 2.08
CA PRO A 66 6.29 9.80 2.01
C PRO A 66 5.62 8.94 0.92
N CYS A 67 5.79 7.62 1.03
CA CYS A 67 5.18 6.64 0.18
C CYS A 67 4.53 5.53 1.01
N HIS A 68 3.42 5.00 0.51
CA HIS A 68 2.87 3.75 1.04
C HIS A 68 3.75 2.58 0.63
N ARG A 69 3.97 1.64 1.55
CA ARG A 69 4.72 0.42 1.27
C ARG A 69 3.79 -0.77 1.13
N VAL A 70 3.88 -1.49 0.01
CA VAL A 70 2.96 -2.60 -0.33
C VAL A 70 2.98 -3.70 0.73
N GLU A 71 4.12 -3.93 1.39
CA GLU A 71 4.30 -5.00 2.36
C GLU A 71 3.43 -4.80 3.61
N TRP A 72 3.02 -3.57 3.91
CA TRP A 72 2.09 -3.29 5.01
C TRP A 72 0.74 -4.00 4.81
N GLN A 73 0.37 -4.29 3.57
CA GLN A 73 -0.88 -4.96 3.22
C GLN A 73 -0.77 -6.47 3.14
N LEU A 74 0.39 -7.08 3.38
CA LEU A 74 0.48 -8.54 3.47
C LEU A 74 -0.41 -9.04 4.62
N LYS A 75 -1.16 -10.14 4.42
CA LYS A 75 -2.20 -10.63 5.35
C LYS A 75 -1.70 -10.70 6.80
N ASP A 76 -0.52 -11.28 6.98
CA ASP A 76 0.10 -11.53 8.30
C ASP A 76 0.89 -10.33 8.83
N LYS A 77 0.98 -9.23 8.06
CA LYS A 77 1.70 -8.03 8.45
C LYS A 77 0.86 -7.12 9.34
N ILE A 78 1.00 -7.26 10.65
CA ILE A 78 0.34 -6.36 11.62
C ILE A 78 1.26 -5.25 12.14
N ARG A 79 2.58 -5.39 11.94
CA ARG A 79 3.61 -4.48 12.45
C ARG A 79 4.60 -4.11 11.35
N CYS A 80 5.25 -2.97 11.54
CA CYS A 80 6.41 -2.53 10.77
C CYS A 80 7.68 -3.15 11.37
N ASP A 81 7.84 -4.45 11.20
CA ASP A 81 8.92 -5.24 11.82
C ASP A 81 10.05 -5.64 10.87
N GLY A 82 9.95 -5.37 9.56
CA GLY A 82 10.99 -5.81 8.62
C GLY A 82 10.54 -6.13 7.21
N TYR A 83 11.48 -6.49 6.35
CA TYR A 83 11.26 -7.23 5.10
C TYR A 83 12.24 -8.40 5.05
N ALA A 84 11.80 -9.56 4.54
CA ALA A 84 12.64 -10.74 4.31
C ALA A 84 13.58 -11.12 5.48
N GLY A 85 13.07 -11.08 6.72
CA GLY A 85 13.83 -11.45 7.92
C GLY A 85 14.74 -10.36 8.50
N GLN A 86 14.88 -9.20 7.84
CA GLN A 86 15.60 -8.06 8.41
C GLN A 86 14.70 -7.25 9.32
N ARG A 87 15.11 -7.01 10.57
CA ARG A 87 14.34 -6.16 11.50
C ARG A 87 14.29 -4.71 11.01
N HIS A 88 13.10 -4.13 10.98
CA HIS A 88 12.93 -2.70 10.75
C HIS A 88 13.03 -1.91 12.06
N ARG A 89 13.64 -0.72 12.02
CA ARG A 89 13.93 0.09 13.21
C ARG A 89 12.70 0.53 14.02
N HIS A 90 11.54 0.66 13.37
CA HIS A 90 10.33 1.14 14.03
C HIS A 90 9.67 0.08 14.92
N ASN A 91 9.47 -1.13 14.41
CA ASN A 91 8.74 -2.21 15.09
C ASN A 91 7.40 -1.75 15.70
N LEU A 92 6.72 -0.83 15.01
CA LEU A 92 5.46 -0.22 15.43
C LEU A 92 4.27 -1.01 14.86
N ARG A 93 3.15 -1.04 15.59
CA ARG A 93 1.90 -1.58 15.05
C ARG A 93 1.38 -0.70 13.92
N LEU A 94 1.02 -1.31 12.79
CA LEU A 94 0.51 -0.55 11.65
C LEU A 94 -0.83 0.10 12.01
N LEU A 95 -0.93 1.41 11.75
CA LEU A 95 -2.16 2.15 11.91
C LEU A 95 -3.15 1.72 10.83
N ILE A 96 -4.43 1.66 11.16
CA ILE A 96 -5.52 1.38 10.20
C ILE A 96 -6.49 2.56 10.04
N LYS A 97 -6.29 3.60 10.87
CA LYS A 97 -7.13 4.77 10.98
C LYS A 97 -6.32 5.96 11.52
N CYS A 98 -6.83 7.16 11.29
CA CYS A 98 -6.26 8.40 11.81
C CYS A 98 -6.14 8.36 13.35
N THR A 99 -5.00 8.80 13.89
CA THR A 99 -4.75 8.84 15.35
C THR A 99 -5.44 10.01 16.06
N ASN A 100 -6.17 10.86 15.33
CA ASN A 100 -6.91 11.99 15.87
C ASN A 100 -8.43 11.83 15.76
N CYS A 101 -8.95 11.61 14.56
CA CYS A 101 -10.40 11.53 14.31
C CYS A 101 -10.90 10.13 13.97
N GLU A 102 -10.03 9.11 14.02
CA GLU A 102 -10.37 7.71 13.77
C GLU A 102 -10.90 7.36 12.36
N THR A 103 -10.91 8.31 11.42
CA THR A 103 -11.25 8.02 10.02
C THR A 103 -10.31 6.94 9.45
N PRO A 104 -10.84 5.84 8.89
CA PRO A 104 -10.03 4.83 8.20
C PRO A 104 -9.23 5.43 7.03
N PHE A 105 -8.05 4.90 6.76
CA PHE A 105 -7.25 5.42 5.65
C PHE A 105 -7.88 5.07 4.28
N PRO A 106 -7.96 6.02 3.34
CA PRO A 106 -8.37 5.74 1.96
C PRO A 106 -7.29 4.91 1.24
N ILE A 107 -7.54 4.47 -0.01
CA ILE A 107 -6.50 3.74 -0.75
C ILE A 107 -5.28 4.65 -0.96
N PRO A 108 -4.06 4.09 -1.07
CA PRO A 108 -2.84 4.88 -1.23
C PRO A 108 -2.87 5.85 -2.43
N ALA A 109 -3.58 5.51 -3.51
CA ALA A 109 -3.74 6.38 -4.67
C ALA A 109 -4.44 7.72 -4.33
N ASP A 110 -5.26 7.75 -3.27
CA ASP A 110 -6.00 8.94 -2.83
C ASP A 110 -5.16 9.83 -1.89
N TRP A 111 -3.92 9.46 -1.57
CA TRP A 111 -3.09 10.16 -0.57
C TRP A 111 -2.37 11.38 -1.16
N VAL A 112 -3.09 12.24 -1.88
CA VAL A 112 -2.52 13.36 -2.65
C VAL A 112 -1.65 14.29 -1.79
N GLN A 113 -2.13 14.65 -0.60
CA GLN A 113 -1.43 15.53 0.34
C GLN A 113 -0.75 14.76 1.51
N GLY A 114 -0.86 13.43 1.54
CA GLY A 114 -0.31 12.63 2.62
C GLY A 114 -0.94 12.93 3.99
N GLU A 115 -2.25 13.16 4.05
CA GLU A 115 -2.98 13.55 5.25
C GLU A 115 -4.33 12.84 5.39
N CYS A 116 -4.90 12.91 6.59
CA CYS A 116 -6.24 12.40 6.84
C CYS A 116 -7.29 13.17 6.02
N SER A 117 -8.11 12.46 5.24
CA SER A 117 -9.16 13.04 4.40
C SER A 117 -10.29 13.75 5.15
N HIS A 118 -10.35 13.63 6.48
CA HIS A 118 -11.39 14.24 7.31
C HIS A 118 -10.88 15.40 8.17
N CYS A 119 -9.78 15.20 8.91
CA CYS A 119 -9.25 16.21 9.84
C CYS A 119 -7.94 16.86 9.37
N PHE A 120 -7.46 16.52 8.17
CA PHE A 120 -6.25 17.08 7.56
C PHE A 120 -4.96 16.90 8.40
N LEU A 121 -4.98 15.99 9.38
CA LEU A 121 -3.78 15.67 10.14
C LEU A 121 -2.78 14.96 9.21
N PRO A 122 -1.55 15.48 9.02
CA PRO A 122 -0.57 14.85 8.13
C PRO A 122 -0.15 13.48 8.67
N PHE A 123 -0.04 12.48 7.79
CA PHE A 123 0.31 11.12 8.16
C PHE A 123 1.63 11.03 8.92
N ALA A 124 2.64 11.78 8.50
CA ALA A 124 3.95 11.83 9.16
C ALA A 124 3.85 12.20 10.66
N THR A 125 2.91 13.09 11.02
CA THR A 125 2.75 13.54 12.42
C THR A 125 2.13 12.47 13.32
N MET A 126 1.40 11.50 12.74
CA MET A 126 0.76 10.42 13.48
C MET A 126 1.77 9.48 14.15
N ALA A 127 3.05 9.50 13.74
CA ALA A 127 4.13 8.71 14.32
C ALA A 127 4.25 8.93 15.83
N LYS A 128 3.99 10.14 16.32
CA LYS A 128 4.05 10.49 17.76
C LYS A 128 3.03 9.72 18.61
N ARG A 129 1.94 9.25 18.00
CA ARG A 129 0.84 8.53 18.67
C ARG A 129 0.75 7.06 18.23
N GLN A 130 1.67 6.60 17.37
CA GLN A 130 1.70 5.23 16.89
C GLN A 130 2.36 4.33 17.95
N LYS A 131 1.59 3.38 18.48
CA LYS A 131 2.04 2.48 19.56
C LYS A 131 2.79 1.27 19.01
N ARG A 132 3.58 0.64 19.88
CA ARG A 132 4.17 -0.69 19.61
C ARG A 132 3.14 -1.81 19.77
N ASP A 133 2.17 -1.64 20.67
CA ASP A 133 1.17 -2.64 21.08
C ASP A 133 -0.27 -2.12 20.90
#